data_AF-A0A075JPT9-F1
#
_entry.id   AF-A0A075JPT9-F1
#
_cell.length_a   1.000
_cell.length_b   1.000
_cell.length_c   1.000
_cell.angle_alpha   90.00
_cell.angle_beta   90.00
_cell.angle_gamma   90.00
#
_symmetry.space_group_name_H-M   'P 1'
#
loop_
_entity.id
_entity.type
_entity.pdbx_description
1 polymer ?
#
loop_
_entity_poly.entity_id
_entity_poly.type
_entity_poly.pdbx_seq_one_letter_code
_entity_poly.pdbx_strand_id
1 'polypeptide(L)'
;MPNQNLHEQLQFASRQIKEAQDAILQAQGRDAELLQQAHDQLQQAERELQHAQQHSGKLATENPQFQQAYESLHDTRQQVQEAQQNNSDVL
;
A
#
# COMPACT_ATOMS: atom_id res chain seq x y z
N MET A 1 15.18 -21.43 -4.70
CA MET A 1 15.74 -20.06 -4.75
C MET A 1 14.76 -19.11 -4.06
N PRO A 2 14.79 -18.97 -2.72
CA PRO A 2 13.79 -18.21 -1.97
C PRO A 2 13.91 -16.67 -2.10
N ASN A 3 15.09 -16.14 -2.42
CA ASN A 3 15.31 -14.69 -2.47
C ASN A 3 14.72 -13.98 -3.71
N GLN A 4 14.52 -14.67 -4.83
CA GLN A 4 13.95 -14.05 -6.05
C GLN A 4 12.47 -13.71 -5.83
N ASN A 5 11.71 -14.63 -5.22
CA ASN A 5 10.30 -14.40 -4.89
C ASN A 5 10.10 -13.21 -3.93
N LEU A 6 10.98 -13.04 -2.93
CA LEU A 6 10.87 -11.92 -2.00
C LEU A 6 10.97 -10.58 -2.73
N HIS A 7 12.01 -10.40 -3.55
CA HIS A 7 12.21 -9.13 -4.26
C HIS A 7 11.04 -8.81 -5.19
N GLU A 8 10.52 -9.81 -5.91
CA GLU A 8 9.38 -9.64 -6.81
C GLU A 8 8.09 -9.29 -6.05
N GLN A 9 7.81 -9.95 -4.92
CA GLN A 9 6.68 -9.63 -4.04
C GLN A 9 6.76 -8.21 -3.49
N LEU A 10 7.93 -7.81 -2.99
CA LEU A 10 8.13 -6.45 -2.47
C LEU A 10 7.95 -5.41 -3.58
N GLN A 11 8.48 -5.67 -4.77
CA GLN A 11 8.33 -4.76 -5.91
C GLN A 11 6.86 -4.67 -6.37
N PHE A 12 6.12 -5.78 -6.33
CA PHE A 12 4.70 -5.78 -6.61
C PHE A 12 3.91 -4.97 -5.57
N ALA A 13 4.15 -5.19 -4.28
CA ALA A 13 3.54 -4.40 -3.21
C ALA A 13 3.85 -2.89 -3.34
N SER A 14 5.11 -2.52 -3.60
CA SER A 14 5.50 -1.12 -3.81
C SER A 14 4.80 -0.48 -5.01
N ARG A 15 4.57 -1.22 -6.10
CA ARG A 15 3.80 -0.71 -7.25
C ARG A 15 2.36 -0.40 -6.86
N GLN A 16 1.69 -1.32 -6.18
CA GLN A 16 0.32 -1.12 -5.75
C GLN A 16 0.14 0.03 -4.77
N ILE A 17 1.11 0.22 -3.85
CA ILE A 17 1.08 1.39 -2.95
C ILE A 17 1.22 2.68 -3.74
N LYS A 18 2.08 2.70 -4.75
CA LYS A 18 2.28 3.88 -5.61
C LYS A 18 1.03 4.19 -6.44
N GLU A 19 0.40 3.18 -7.02
CA GLU A 19 -0.83 3.32 -7.79
C GLU A 19 -1.99 3.78 -6.89
N ALA A 20 -2.06 3.29 -5.64
CA ALA A 20 -3.01 3.79 -4.65
C ALA A 20 -2.77 5.27 -4.31
N GLN A 21 -1.51 5.67 -4.16
CA GLN A 21 -1.15 7.06 -3.90
C GLN A 21 -1.53 7.99 -5.06
N ASP A 22 -1.32 7.57 -6.30
CA ASP A 22 -1.76 8.31 -7.49
C ASP A 22 -3.29 8.42 -7.53
N ALA A 23 -4.01 7.34 -7.22
CA ALA A 23 -5.46 7.35 -7.15
C ALA A 23 -6.01 8.31 -6.07
N ILE A 24 -5.36 8.43 -4.90
CA ILE A 24 -5.73 9.42 -3.88
C ILE A 24 -5.54 10.85 -4.39
N LEU A 25 -4.40 11.12 -5.02
CA LEU A 25 -4.09 12.43 -5.59
C LEU A 25 -5.08 12.81 -6.69
N GLN A 26 -5.46 11.85 -7.53
CA GLN A 26 -6.48 12.05 -8.56
C GLN A 26 -7.87 12.24 -7.96
N ALA A 27 -8.21 11.50 -6.91
CA ALA A 27 -9.50 11.59 -6.26
C ALA A 27 -9.74 12.97 -5.62
N GLN A 28 -8.67 13.67 -5.23
CA GLN A 28 -8.70 14.96 -4.53
C GLN A 28 -9.71 15.01 -3.36
N GLY A 29 -9.93 13.86 -2.69
CA GLY A 29 -10.90 13.74 -1.60
C GLY A 29 -12.37 13.88 -2.02
N ARG A 30 -12.71 13.73 -3.31
CA ARG A 30 -14.07 13.90 -3.84
C ARG A 30 -14.58 12.66 -4.59
N ASP A 31 -13.69 11.95 -5.29
CA ASP A 31 -14.04 10.72 -6.01
C ASP A 31 -13.96 9.49 -5.10
N ALA A 32 -15.10 9.07 -4.58
CA ALA A 32 -15.22 7.90 -3.71
C ALA A 32 -14.77 6.60 -4.40
N GLU A 33 -15.01 6.44 -5.70
CA GLU A 33 -14.55 5.27 -6.46
C GLU A 33 -13.03 5.16 -6.51
N LEU A 34 -12.32 6.28 -6.76
CA LEU A 34 -10.87 6.30 -6.76
C LEU A 34 -10.29 6.05 -5.36
N LEU A 35 -10.93 6.58 -4.31
CA LEU A 35 -10.53 6.30 -2.92
C LEU A 35 -10.78 4.84 -2.52
N GLN A 36 -11.84 4.21 -3.02
CA GLN A 36 -12.07 2.77 -2.86
C GLN A 36 -11.01 1.96 -3.61
N GLN A 37 -10.71 2.31 -4.86
CA GLN A 37 -9.68 1.65 -5.64
C GLN A 37 -8.31 1.76 -4.98
N ALA A 38 -7.97 2.92 -4.40
CA ALA A 38 -6.75 3.11 -3.63
C ALA A 38 -6.74 2.20 -2.40
N HIS A 39 -7.87 2.10 -1.68
CA HIS A 39 -7.99 1.22 -0.52
C HIS A 39 -7.77 -0.26 -0.88
N ASP A 40 -8.38 -0.74 -1.96
CA ASP A 40 -8.22 -2.13 -2.42
C ASP A 40 -6.78 -2.46 -2.79
N GLN A 41 -6.10 -1.54 -3.49
CA GLN A 41 -4.69 -1.69 -3.85
C GLN A 41 -3.78 -1.74 -2.61
N LEU A 42 -4.04 -0.91 -1.61
CA LEU A 42 -3.32 -0.95 -0.34
C LEU A 42 -3.57 -2.25 0.42
N GLN A 43 -4.81 -2.76 0.46
CA GLN A 43 -5.09 -4.06 1.08
C GLN A 43 -4.32 -5.19 0.37
N GLN A 44 -4.25 -5.15 -0.96
CA GLN A 44 -3.52 -6.16 -1.71
C GLN A 44 -2.01 -6.05 -1.48
N ALA A 45 -1.45 -4.83 -1.41
CA ALA A 45 -0.06 -4.62 -1.04
C ALA A 45 0.25 -5.10 0.39
N GLU A 46 -0.64 -4.87 1.35
CA GLU A 46 -0.50 -5.35 2.72
C GLU A 46 -0.45 -6.88 2.79
N ARG A 47 -1.35 -7.57 2.06
CA ARG A 47 -1.34 -9.04 1.98
C ARG A 47 -0.02 -9.57 1.42
N GLU A 48 0.50 -8.94 0.38
CA GLU A 48 1.77 -9.34 -0.24
C GLU A 48 2.96 -9.12 0.70
N LEU A 49 2.99 -8.00 1.44
CA LEU A 49 4.00 -7.74 2.47
C LEU A 49 3.90 -8.75 3.63
N GLN A 50 2.69 -9.04 4.11
CA GLN A 50 2.49 -10.06 5.15
C GLN A 50 2.94 -11.44 4.68
N HIS A 51 2.64 -11.81 3.43
CA HIS A 51 3.06 -13.07 2.87
C HIS A 51 4.59 -13.14 2.72
N ALA A 52 5.22 -12.07 2.25
CA ALA A 52 6.67 -11.92 2.20
C ALA A 52 7.31 -12.07 3.60
N GLN A 53 6.70 -11.46 4.62
CA GLN A 53 7.12 -11.60 6.02
C GLN A 53 6.94 -13.03 6.54
N GLN A 54 5.84 -13.70 6.24
CA GLN A 54 5.58 -15.08 6.67
C GLN A 54 6.55 -16.06 6.02
N HIS A 55 6.84 -15.90 4.72
CA HIS A 55 7.71 -16.81 3.97
C HIS A 55 9.20 -16.57 4.21
N SER A 56 9.62 -15.30 4.34
CA SER A 56 11.03 -14.93 4.47
C SER A 56 11.43 -14.56 5.90
N GLY A 57 10.46 -14.43 6.80
CA GLY A 57 10.69 -14.11 8.21
C GLY A 57 11.52 -12.85 8.39
N LYS A 58 12.62 -12.99 9.14
CA LYS A 58 13.57 -11.90 9.42
C LYS A 58 14.16 -11.28 8.15
N LEU A 59 14.39 -12.07 7.11
CA LEU A 59 14.97 -11.58 5.85
C LEU A 59 14.07 -10.57 5.14
N ALA A 60 12.74 -10.68 5.29
CA ALA A 60 11.82 -9.66 4.80
C ALA A 60 11.86 -8.42 5.69
N THR A 61 11.76 -8.55 7.01
CA THR A 61 11.71 -7.39 7.90
C THR A 61 13.01 -6.58 7.97
N GLU A 62 14.14 -7.22 7.70
CA GLU A 62 15.47 -6.58 7.58
C GLU A 62 15.74 -6.07 6.16
N ASN A 63 14.86 -6.35 5.19
CA ASN A 63 15.01 -5.88 3.82
C ASN A 63 14.63 -4.38 3.74
N PRO A 64 15.50 -3.51 3.20
CA PRO A 64 15.20 -2.09 3.09
C PRO A 64 13.95 -1.82 2.23
N GLN A 65 13.72 -2.61 1.18
CA GLN A 65 12.52 -2.44 0.34
C GLN A 65 11.24 -2.80 1.08
N PHE A 66 11.29 -3.81 1.97
CA PHE A 66 10.13 -4.15 2.80
C PHE A 66 9.82 -3.00 3.76
N GLN A 67 10.83 -2.46 4.43
CA GLN A 67 10.66 -1.34 5.36
C GLN A 67 10.07 -0.12 4.64
N GLN A 68 10.64 0.26 3.50
CA GLN A 68 10.14 1.37 2.68
C GLN A 68 8.71 1.13 2.18
N ALA A 69 8.39 -0.09 1.73
CA ALA A 69 7.04 -0.43 1.29
C ALA A 69 6.05 -0.40 2.46
N TYR A 70 6.44 -0.88 3.64
CA TYR A 70 5.59 -0.90 4.82
C TYR A 70 5.32 0.52 5.35
N GLU A 71 6.34 1.39 5.36
CA GLU A 71 6.17 2.82 5.68
C GLU A 71 5.24 3.49 4.66
N SER A 72 5.53 3.34 3.36
CA SER A 72 4.71 3.93 2.30
C SER A 72 3.26 3.44 2.34
N LEU A 73 3.04 2.15 2.64
CA LEU A 73 1.71 1.58 2.85
C LEU A 73 1.00 2.30 3.99
N HIS A 74 1.65 2.44 5.14
CA HIS A 74 1.07 3.07 6.31
C HIS A 74 0.70 4.54 6.04
N ASP A 75 1.63 5.32 5.49
CA ASP A 75 1.40 6.72 5.12
C ASP A 75 0.25 6.87 4.12
N THR A 76 0.25 6.07 3.05
CA THR A 76 -0.77 6.16 2.00
C THR A 76 -2.14 5.74 2.53
N ARG A 77 -2.20 4.75 3.42
CA ARG A 77 -3.45 4.31 4.04
C ARG A 77 -4.02 5.37 4.99
N GLN A 78 -3.16 6.13 5.67
CA GLN A 78 -3.59 7.29 6.45
C GLN A 78 -4.19 8.36 5.53
N GLN A 79 -3.52 8.68 4.42
CA GLN A 79 -4.04 9.64 3.43
C GLN A 79 -5.39 9.23 2.84
N VAL A 80 -5.61 7.93 2.55
CA VAL A 80 -6.93 7.44 2.12
C VAL A 80 -7.99 7.73 3.19
N GLN A 81 -7.70 7.43 4.45
CA GLN A 81 -8.65 7.63 5.54
C GLN A 81 -8.98 9.12 5.72
N GLU A 82 -7.96 9.98 5.67
CA GLU A 82 -8.14 11.43 5.75
C GLU A 82 -8.97 11.95 4.57
N ALA A 83 -8.70 11.50 3.34
CA ALA A 83 -9.45 11.88 2.15
C ALA A 83 -10.91 11.41 2.19
N GLN A 84 -11.17 10.20 2.70
CA GLN A 84 -12.53 9.67 2.89
C GLN A 84 -13.31 10.44 3.97
N GLN A 85 -12.64 10.80 5.07
CA GLN A 85 -13.24 11.61 6.14
C GLN A 85 -13.52 13.04 5.68
N ASN A 86 -12.61 13.66 4.93
CA ASN A 86 -12.79 15.03 4.44
C ASN A 86 -13.96 15.13 3.43
N ASN A 87 -14.18 14.08 2.63
CA ASN A 87 -15.35 13.98 1.76
C ASN A 87 -16.67 13.87 2.56
N SER A 88 -16.61 13.28 3.75
CA SER A 88 -17.78 13.08 4.63
C SER A 88 -18.14 14.33 5.44
N ASP A 89 -17.20 15.25 5.65
CA ASP A 89 -17.40 16.51 6.42
C ASP A 89 -17.99 17.66 5.56
N VAL A 90 -17.97 17.52 4.23
CA VAL A 90 -18.53 18.50 3.26
C VAL A 90 -20.02 18.29 2.95
N LEU A 91 -20.67 17.27 3.52
CA LEU A 91 -22.11 16.98 3.35
C LEU A 91 -22.95 17.52 4.51
#